data_AF-A0A1Y6KVX4-F1
#
_entry.id   AF-A0A1Y6KVX4-F1
#
_cell.length_a   1.000
_cell.length_b   1.000
_cell.length_c   1.000
_cell.angle_alpha   90.00
_cell.angle_beta   90.00
_cell.angle_gamma   90.00
#
_symmetry.space_group_name_H-M   'P 1'
#
loop_
_entity.id
_entity.type
_entity.pdbx_description
1 polymer ?
#
loop_
_entity_poly.entity_id
_entity_poly.type
_entity_poly.pdbx_seq_one_letter_code
_entity_poly.pdbx_strand_id
1 'polypeptide(L)'
;MNNYRKTLLALPLIILSGCNSSSNSNKTITKAQVKPKADYVFSSAKLDELYQERQEIQQEAMRLTYDGVQYNKILFAEDLNREQKVVRLADSLGRQIDLYLPDAGVDSCGIYTERKGLDLFDCDAALRSVSNETTLIKTTTNNKELPIELEYDNDLSQYVTSIGSTILSTTQNGNQITITTSFAFNAFYHNVLKETGTIDRIESTLGVSTYSQLFDIVKLYQGSEMRLRFNNHIGGSADDDINMYTGLMIKSNNMTTVVTPTGSVFSGGTDLFAAGYPRILQRADTNKAIALNKQVGVHSWAEGDKTAKEFPYTDESHRKQATYFKKVMGNKGIDFYIFTLDSAPASGEHWMTKANSDKYSFITRIE
;
A
#
# COMPACT_ATOMS: atom_id res chain seq x y z
N MET A 1 -32.71 6.43 3.49
CA MET A 1 -33.00 7.11 2.21
C MET A 1 -32.36 6.27 1.12
N ASN A 2 -33.16 5.37 0.55
CA ASN A 2 -32.73 4.39 -0.44
C ASN A 2 -32.76 5.00 -1.83
N ASN A 3 -31.61 5.08 -2.52
CA ASN A 3 -31.44 4.94 -3.98
C ASN A 3 -30.03 5.39 -4.47
N TYR A 4 -28.97 4.84 -3.89
CA TYR A 4 -27.61 4.92 -4.47
C TYR A 4 -26.85 3.60 -4.32
N ARG A 5 -27.53 2.46 -4.51
CA ARG A 5 -26.86 1.17 -4.66
C ARG A 5 -26.86 0.78 -6.13
N LYS A 6 -25.68 0.42 -6.64
CA LYS A 6 -25.35 -0.06 -8.00
C LYS A 6 -24.87 0.98 -9.00
N THR A 7 -23.70 1.56 -8.73
CA THR A 7 -22.73 1.89 -9.77
C THR A 7 -21.35 2.01 -9.12
N LEU A 8 -20.35 1.41 -9.77
CA LEU A 8 -18.90 1.50 -9.51
C LEU A 8 -18.33 0.55 -8.45
N LEU A 9 -18.08 -0.69 -8.87
CA LEU A 9 -16.81 -1.41 -8.66
C LEU A 9 -16.77 -2.53 -9.72
N ALA A 10 -16.66 -2.11 -10.97
CA ALA A 10 -16.32 -2.98 -12.07
C ALA A 10 -15.42 -2.16 -12.98
N LEU A 11 -14.13 -2.50 -13.03
CA LEU A 11 -13.27 -2.09 -14.13
C LEU A 11 -14.01 -2.44 -15.44
N PRO A 12 -14.00 -1.57 -16.46
CA PRO A 12 -14.72 -1.86 -17.69
C PRO A 12 -14.01 -2.99 -18.44
N LEU A 13 -14.47 -4.23 -18.24
CA LEU A 13 -14.26 -5.34 -19.15
C LEU A 13 -15.05 -5.03 -20.43
N ILE A 14 -14.41 -4.34 -21.38
CA ILE A 14 -14.98 -4.15 -22.71
C ILE A 14 -14.69 -5.42 -23.52
N ILE A 15 -15.67 -6.34 -23.54
CA ILE A 15 -15.75 -7.39 -24.56
C ILE A 15 -16.34 -6.73 -25.81
N LEU A 16 -15.49 -6.43 -26.80
CA LEU A 16 -15.93 -6.06 -28.14
C LEU A 16 -15.86 -7.27 -29.05
N SER A 17 -16.98 -7.98 -29.14
CA SER A 17 -17.33 -8.80 -30.30
C SER A 17 -18.15 -7.94 -31.26
N GLY A 18 -17.60 -7.66 -32.45
CA GLY A 18 -18.24 -6.83 -33.48
C GLY A 18 -17.67 -7.12 -34.86
N CYS A 19 -18.57 -7.44 -35.78
CA CYS A 19 -18.31 -8.07 -37.06
C CYS A 19 -17.53 -7.26 -38.11
N ASN A 20 -16.89 -8.05 -38.96
CA ASN A 20 -16.32 -7.80 -40.28
C ASN A 20 -17.12 -6.81 -41.15
N SER A 21 -16.46 -5.74 -41.63
CA SER A 21 -16.80 -5.11 -42.91
C SER A 21 -15.58 -4.40 -43.49
N SER A 22 -15.30 -4.70 -44.76
CA SER A 22 -14.15 -4.26 -45.54
C SER A 22 -14.34 -2.85 -46.10
N SER A 23 -13.36 -1.96 -45.98
CA SER A 23 -12.73 -1.26 -47.12
C SER A 23 -11.70 -0.18 -46.71
N ASN A 24 -10.50 -0.36 -47.27
CA ASN A 24 -9.45 0.58 -47.68
C ASN A 24 -9.50 2.07 -47.24
N SER A 25 -8.48 2.52 -46.49
CA SER A 25 -7.42 3.45 -46.95
C SER A 25 -6.70 4.15 -45.79
N ASN A 26 -5.38 4.35 -45.96
CA ASN A 26 -4.45 5.09 -45.10
C ASN A 26 -4.12 4.47 -43.73
N LYS A 27 -3.26 3.44 -43.74
CA LYS A 27 -2.39 3.14 -42.59
C LYS A 27 -1.42 4.30 -42.39
N THR A 28 -1.82 5.28 -41.60
CA THR A 28 -0.88 6.15 -40.91
C THR A 28 -0.02 5.24 -40.05
N ILE A 29 1.26 5.07 -40.40
CA ILE A 29 2.22 4.37 -39.54
C ILE A 29 2.44 5.29 -38.34
N THR A 30 1.58 5.20 -37.34
CA THR A 30 1.86 5.77 -36.01
C THR A 30 3.08 5.03 -35.49
N LYS A 31 4.25 5.69 -35.55
CA LYS A 31 5.45 5.19 -34.87
C LYS A 31 5.06 4.87 -33.43
N ALA A 32 5.32 3.63 -33.00
CA ALA A 32 5.08 3.23 -31.63
C ALA A 32 5.76 4.24 -30.69
N GLN A 33 5.01 4.77 -29.75
CA GLN A 33 5.53 5.73 -28.78
C GLN A 33 6.63 5.06 -27.96
N VAL A 34 7.82 5.68 -27.90
CA VAL A 34 9.02 5.08 -27.26
C VAL A 34 9.08 5.35 -25.76
N LYS A 35 8.35 6.38 -25.28
CA LYS A 35 8.24 6.76 -23.86
C LYS A 35 6.85 7.30 -23.57
N PRO A 36 6.24 7.04 -22.41
CA PRO A 36 4.94 7.60 -22.04
C PRO A 36 4.96 9.13 -21.93
N LYS A 37 3.81 9.75 -22.19
CA LYS A 37 3.62 11.19 -21.98
C LYS A 37 3.40 11.47 -20.49
N ALA A 38 4.00 12.56 -20.01
CA ALA A 38 3.82 13.05 -18.65
C ALA A 38 2.75 14.16 -18.62
N ASP A 39 1.54 13.83 -19.04
CA ASP A 39 0.40 14.74 -19.22
C ASP A 39 -0.86 14.27 -18.46
N TYR A 40 -0.69 13.40 -17.45
CA TYR A 40 -1.77 13.06 -16.53
C TYR A 40 -2.09 14.24 -15.61
N VAL A 41 -3.37 14.49 -15.33
CA VAL A 41 -3.81 15.56 -14.44
C VAL A 41 -4.14 14.98 -13.08
N PHE A 42 -3.22 15.16 -12.13
CA PHE A 42 -3.49 15.01 -10.70
C PHE A 42 -4.31 16.20 -10.22
N SER A 43 -5.40 15.95 -9.49
CA SER A 43 -6.30 17.01 -8.99
C SER A 43 -6.85 16.65 -7.61
N SER A 44 -7.26 17.66 -6.85
CA SER A 44 -7.96 17.44 -5.57
C SER A 44 -9.26 16.67 -5.78
N ALA A 45 -10.03 16.97 -6.83
CA ALA A 45 -11.29 16.27 -7.10
C ALA A 45 -11.11 14.75 -7.28
N LYS A 46 -10.07 14.32 -8.02
CA LYS A 46 -9.75 12.89 -8.18
C LYS A 46 -9.25 12.27 -6.88
N LEU A 47 -8.45 13.02 -6.12
CA LEU A 47 -7.99 12.57 -4.81
C LEU A 47 -9.16 12.42 -3.83
N ASP A 48 -10.10 13.35 -3.83
CA ASP A 48 -11.29 13.31 -2.96
C ASP A 48 -12.16 12.09 -3.31
N GLU A 49 -12.41 11.84 -4.59
CA GLU A 49 -13.11 10.62 -5.05
C GLU A 49 -12.40 9.36 -4.56
N LEU A 50 -11.09 9.25 -4.83
CA LEU A 50 -10.33 8.10 -4.38
C LEU A 50 -10.43 7.95 -2.86
N TYR A 51 -10.18 9.02 -2.11
CA TYR A 51 -10.17 8.99 -0.66
C TYR A 51 -11.52 8.60 -0.06
N GLN A 52 -12.64 9.06 -0.64
CA GLN A 52 -13.98 8.66 -0.20
C GLN A 52 -14.22 7.16 -0.37
N GLU A 53 -13.85 6.57 -1.52
CA GLU A 53 -13.96 5.12 -1.74
C GLU A 53 -13.21 4.31 -0.67
N ARG A 54 -12.02 4.78 -0.24
CA ARG A 54 -11.25 4.05 0.79
C ARG A 54 -11.77 4.33 2.20
N GLN A 55 -12.37 5.49 2.44
CA GLN A 55 -13.07 5.74 3.71
C GLN A 55 -14.25 4.81 3.89
N GLU A 56 -14.98 4.48 2.81
CA GLU A 56 -16.04 3.47 2.85
C GLU A 56 -15.49 2.11 3.26
N ILE A 57 -14.35 1.66 2.70
CA ILE A 57 -13.68 0.44 3.15
C ILE A 57 -13.34 0.52 4.65
N GLN A 58 -12.78 1.63 5.14
CA GLN A 58 -12.40 1.75 6.56
C GLN A 58 -13.57 1.70 7.54
N GLN A 59 -14.78 2.11 7.11
CA GLN A 59 -15.94 2.31 7.97
C GLN A 59 -16.99 1.20 7.84
N GLU A 60 -17.11 0.61 6.64
CA GLU A 60 -18.23 -0.27 6.30
C GLU A 60 -17.77 -1.70 5.97
N ALA A 61 -16.49 -1.95 5.69
CA ALA A 61 -16.06 -3.28 5.25
C ALA A 61 -16.22 -4.35 6.33
N MET A 62 -16.01 -4.02 7.61
CA MET A 62 -16.03 -4.99 8.71
C MET A 62 -16.51 -4.39 10.03
N ARG A 63 -17.32 -5.17 10.77
CA ARG A 63 -17.73 -4.92 12.14
C ARG A 63 -17.50 -6.16 12.98
N LEU A 64 -16.75 -6.02 14.06
CA LEU A 64 -16.49 -7.08 15.03
C LEU A 64 -17.01 -6.68 16.40
N THR A 65 -17.90 -7.49 16.97
CA THR A 65 -18.24 -7.43 18.40
C THR A 65 -17.52 -8.56 19.12
N TYR A 66 -16.69 -8.20 20.10
CA TYR A 66 -15.95 -9.14 20.93
C TYR A 66 -16.10 -8.74 22.40
N ASP A 67 -16.58 -9.68 23.23
CA ASP A 67 -16.72 -9.46 24.67
C ASP A 67 -17.57 -8.20 24.98
N GLY A 68 -18.66 -8.04 24.22
CA GLY A 68 -19.59 -6.90 24.32
C GLY A 68 -19.06 -5.57 23.79
N VAL A 69 -17.84 -5.51 23.24
CA VAL A 69 -17.26 -4.30 22.65
C VAL A 69 -17.30 -4.38 21.12
N GLN A 70 -17.82 -3.34 20.49
CA GLN A 70 -17.88 -3.22 19.03
C GLN A 70 -16.67 -2.46 18.48
N TYR A 71 -15.95 -3.08 17.55
CA TYR A 71 -14.86 -2.52 16.76
C TYR A 71 -15.31 -2.44 15.29
N ASN A 72 -15.38 -1.24 14.74
CA ASN A 72 -16.00 -0.99 13.43
C ASN A 72 -15.21 0.01 12.58
N LYS A 73 -13.98 0.33 12.96
CA LYS A 73 -13.08 1.15 12.17
C LYS A 73 -11.81 0.39 11.87
N ILE A 74 -11.53 0.14 10.59
CA ILE A 74 -10.25 -0.44 10.16
C ILE A 74 -9.18 0.65 10.21
N LEU A 75 -8.14 0.41 11.00
CA LEU A 75 -6.97 1.28 11.07
C LEU A 75 -5.87 0.84 10.11
N PHE A 76 -5.62 -0.46 10.05
CA PHE A 76 -4.56 -1.08 9.25
C PHE A 76 -4.98 -2.47 8.81
N ALA A 77 -4.40 -2.96 7.72
CA ALA A 77 -4.53 -4.35 7.30
C ALA A 77 -3.28 -4.80 6.53
N GLU A 78 -2.97 -6.09 6.61
CA GLU A 78 -1.83 -6.70 5.92
C GLU A 78 -2.19 -8.12 5.47
N ASP A 79 -1.77 -8.49 4.26
CA ASP A 79 -1.84 -9.87 3.79
C ASP A 79 -0.64 -10.63 4.37
N LEU A 80 -0.91 -11.71 5.10
CA LEU A 80 0.14 -12.61 5.61
C LEU A 80 0.59 -13.56 4.49
N ASN A 81 -0.36 -13.97 3.66
CA ASN A 81 -0.17 -14.67 2.39
C ASN A 81 -1.45 -14.50 1.55
N ARG A 82 -1.60 -15.32 0.49
CA ARG A 82 -2.74 -15.22 -0.43
C ARG A 82 -4.11 -15.51 0.19
N GLU A 83 -4.15 -16.26 1.28
CA GLU A 83 -5.39 -16.80 1.88
C GLU A 83 -5.59 -16.31 3.32
N GLN A 84 -4.65 -15.53 3.86
CA GLN A 84 -4.64 -15.14 5.27
C GLN A 84 -4.27 -13.67 5.40
N LYS A 85 -5.06 -12.92 6.16
CA LYS A 85 -4.81 -11.51 6.43
C LYS A 85 -4.97 -11.18 7.91
N VAL A 86 -4.39 -10.06 8.33
CA VAL A 86 -4.59 -9.48 9.65
C VAL A 86 -5.12 -8.06 9.51
N VAL A 87 -6.17 -7.74 10.28
CA VAL A 87 -6.87 -6.46 10.23
C VAL A 87 -6.90 -5.84 11.63
N ARG A 88 -6.34 -4.63 11.78
CA ARG A 88 -6.43 -3.87 13.04
C ARG A 88 -7.71 -3.07 13.05
N LEU A 89 -8.60 -3.39 13.99
CA LEU A 89 -9.86 -2.71 14.20
C LEU A 89 -9.81 -1.85 15.47
N ALA A 90 -10.52 -0.74 15.45
CA ALA A 90 -10.71 0.14 16.60
C ALA A 90 -12.18 0.31 16.97
N ASP A 91 -12.44 0.49 18.26
CA ASP A 91 -13.74 0.90 18.78
C ASP A 91 -13.87 2.43 18.88
N SER A 92 -15.03 2.90 19.35
CA SER A 92 -15.31 4.33 19.53
C SER A 92 -14.44 5.02 20.59
N LEU A 93 -13.77 4.26 21.46
CA LEU A 93 -12.84 4.77 22.48
C LEU A 93 -11.38 4.69 22.02
N GLY A 94 -11.12 4.21 20.80
CA GLY A 94 -9.78 4.03 20.26
C GLY A 94 -9.04 2.80 20.80
N ARG A 95 -9.72 1.88 21.49
CA ARG A 95 -9.16 0.57 21.86
C ARG A 95 -9.01 -0.26 20.59
N GLN A 96 -7.89 -0.96 20.46
CA GLN A 96 -7.50 -1.65 19.24
C GLN A 96 -7.37 -3.15 19.48
N ILE A 97 -7.74 -3.93 18.47
CA ILE A 97 -7.52 -5.38 18.40
C ILE A 97 -7.04 -5.75 17.00
N ASP A 98 -6.28 -6.85 16.90
CA ASP A 98 -5.89 -7.43 15.62
C ASP A 98 -6.76 -8.67 15.36
N LEU A 99 -7.53 -8.63 14.28
CA LEU A 99 -8.32 -9.75 13.78
C LEU A 99 -7.48 -10.52 12.76
N TYR A 100 -7.12 -11.75 13.09
CA TYR A 100 -6.60 -12.73 12.15
C TYR A 100 -7.77 -13.39 11.41
N LEU A 101 -7.81 -13.21 10.09
CA LEU A 101 -8.91 -13.63 9.23
C LEU A 101 -8.38 -14.44 8.03
N PRO A 102 -8.38 -15.78 8.12
CA PRO A 102 -8.18 -16.64 6.97
C PRO A 102 -9.43 -16.74 6.07
N ASP A 103 -9.19 -17.12 4.82
CA ASP A 103 -10.24 -17.59 3.91
C ASP A 103 -10.93 -18.83 4.51
N ALA A 104 -12.18 -19.05 4.10
CA ALA A 104 -13.00 -20.13 4.67
C ALA A 104 -12.35 -21.50 4.44
N GLY A 105 -12.21 -22.29 5.51
CA GLY A 105 -11.62 -23.63 5.47
C GLY A 105 -10.09 -23.67 5.50
N VAL A 106 -9.41 -22.52 5.56
CA VAL A 106 -7.94 -22.47 5.57
C VAL A 106 -7.37 -22.61 6.99
N ASP A 107 -7.91 -21.88 7.96
CA ASP A 107 -7.47 -21.92 9.36
C ASP A 107 -8.59 -21.40 10.30
N SER A 108 -8.38 -21.48 11.61
CA SER A 108 -9.21 -20.79 12.61
C SER A 108 -8.97 -19.27 12.57
N CYS A 109 -10.01 -18.50 12.85
CA CYS A 109 -9.86 -17.07 13.05
C CYS A 109 -9.31 -16.79 14.46
N GLY A 110 -8.82 -15.58 14.69
CA GLY A 110 -8.34 -15.20 16.01
C GLY A 110 -8.41 -13.72 16.29
N ILE A 111 -8.58 -13.39 17.57
CA ILE A 111 -8.44 -12.02 18.07
C ILE A 111 -7.18 -11.94 18.88
N TYR A 112 -6.29 -11.03 18.51
CA TYR A 112 -5.04 -10.79 19.20
C TYR A 112 -5.04 -9.41 19.87
N THR A 113 -4.58 -9.39 21.12
CA THR A 113 -4.09 -8.18 21.79
C THR A 113 -2.82 -8.52 22.56
N GLU A 114 -1.90 -7.57 22.69
CA GLU A 114 -0.66 -7.79 23.46
C GLU A 114 -0.94 -8.19 24.92
N ARG A 115 -2.05 -7.70 25.50
CA ARG A 115 -2.43 -8.00 26.89
C ARG A 115 -3.04 -9.38 27.08
N LYS A 116 -3.92 -9.82 26.16
CA LYS A 116 -4.68 -11.07 26.30
C LYS A 116 -4.11 -12.24 25.49
N GLY A 117 -3.13 -11.99 24.62
CA GLY A 117 -2.64 -12.98 23.65
C GLY A 117 -3.64 -13.22 22.51
N LEU A 118 -3.44 -14.30 21.77
CA LEU A 118 -4.33 -14.77 20.71
C LEU A 118 -5.48 -15.60 21.32
N ASP A 119 -6.71 -15.22 21.00
CA ASP A 119 -7.93 -15.96 21.36
C ASP A 119 -8.59 -16.45 20.06
N LEU A 120 -8.51 -17.75 19.81
CA LEU A 120 -9.00 -18.38 18.58
C LEU A 120 -10.50 -18.59 18.64
N PHE A 121 -11.16 -18.58 17.48
CA PHE A 121 -12.56 -18.95 17.34
C PHE A 121 -12.80 -19.63 16.00
N ASP A 122 -13.76 -20.55 15.97
CA ASP A 122 -14.16 -21.22 14.74
C ASP A 122 -14.83 -20.23 13.78
N CYS A 123 -14.32 -20.19 12.55
CA CYS A 123 -14.82 -19.36 11.47
C CYS A 123 -14.84 -20.11 10.13
N ASP A 124 -14.97 -21.44 10.19
CA ASP A 124 -15.09 -22.28 9.02
C ASP A 124 -16.37 -21.96 8.23
N ALA A 125 -16.45 -22.44 6.99
CA ALA A 125 -17.55 -22.22 6.07
C ALA A 125 -18.92 -22.56 6.68
N ALA A 126 -18.99 -23.57 7.57
CA ALA A 126 -20.21 -23.99 8.23
C ALA A 126 -20.79 -22.93 9.19
N LEU A 127 -19.96 -22.05 9.76
CA LEU A 127 -20.39 -20.97 10.67
C LEU A 127 -20.66 -19.65 9.95
N ARG A 128 -20.36 -19.57 8.64
CA ARG A 128 -20.55 -18.37 7.83
C ARG A 128 -21.97 -18.33 7.30
N SER A 129 -22.77 -17.40 7.80
CA SER A 129 -24.07 -17.03 7.22
C SER A 129 -23.82 -16.03 6.09
N VAL A 130 -23.71 -16.54 4.85
CA VAL A 130 -23.40 -15.75 3.66
C VAL A 130 -24.69 -15.28 2.99
N SER A 131 -24.84 -13.96 2.83
CA SER A 131 -25.85 -13.32 1.97
C SER A 131 -25.20 -12.79 0.70
N ASN A 132 -25.97 -12.12 -0.17
CA ASN A 132 -25.39 -11.46 -1.34
C ASN A 132 -24.48 -10.30 -0.95
N GLU A 133 -24.85 -9.51 0.06
CA GLU A 133 -24.07 -8.32 0.47
C GLU A 133 -23.05 -8.63 1.57
N THR A 134 -23.43 -9.35 2.62
CA THR A 134 -22.59 -9.55 3.81
C THR A 134 -22.42 -11.01 4.19
N THR A 135 -21.33 -11.30 4.88
CA THR A 135 -21.12 -12.55 5.61
C THR A 135 -21.10 -12.27 7.11
N LEU A 136 -21.80 -13.12 7.86
CA LEU A 136 -21.92 -13.05 9.31
C LEU A 136 -21.40 -14.34 9.97
N ILE A 137 -20.60 -14.18 11.01
CA ILE A 137 -20.08 -15.26 11.86
C ILE A 137 -20.47 -14.96 13.30
N LYS A 138 -21.23 -15.88 13.93
CA LYS A 138 -21.63 -15.79 15.33
C LYS A 138 -21.15 -17.04 16.06
N THR A 139 -20.27 -16.85 17.03
CA THR A 139 -19.62 -17.96 17.75
C THR A 139 -19.09 -17.49 19.10
N THR A 140 -18.31 -18.33 19.77
CA THR A 140 -17.55 -17.99 20.98
C THR A 140 -16.08 -18.30 20.79
N THR A 141 -15.20 -17.62 21.53
CA THR A 141 -13.78 -17.99 21.54
C THR A 141 -13.54 -19.33 22.21
N ASN A 142 -12.57 -20.09 21.70
CA ASN A 142 -12.32 -21.48 22.09
C ASN A 142 -11.89 -21.61 23.56
N ASN A 143 -11.16 -20.62 24.09
CA ASN A 143 -10.57 -20.72 25.43
C ASN A 143 -11.44 -20.12 26.52
N LYS A 144 -12.05 -18.96 26.25
CA LYS A 144 -12.74 -18.16 27.26
C LYS A 144 -14.25 -18.12 27.07
N GLU A 145 -14.75 -18.78 26.03
CA GLU A 145 -16.16 -18.80 25.65
C GLU A 145 -16.75 -17.39 25.49
N LEU A 146 -15.93 -16.42 25.07
CA LEU A 146 -16.37 -15.04 24.92
C LEU A 146 -17.17 -14.90 23.63
N PRO A 147 -18.33 -14.21 23.64
CA PRO A 147 -19.16 -14.06 22.47
C PRO A 147 -18.47 -13.23 21.38
N ILE A 148 -18.60 -13.72 20.14
CA ILE A 148 -18.09 -13.13 18.91
C ILE A 148 -19.24 -12.93 17.93
N GLU A 149 -19.31 -11.73 17.36
CA GLU A 149 -20.08 -11.44 16.17
C GLU A 149 -19.19 -10.69 15.18
N LEU A 150 -18.77 -11.36 14.10
CA LEU A 150 -18.04 -10.75 12.99
C LEU A 150 -18.97 -10.65 11.78
N GLU A 151 -19.20 -9.44 11.32
CA GLU A 151 -19.93 -9.15 10.08
C GLU A 151 -19.00 -8.40 9.13
N TYR A 152 -18.96 -8.78 7.86
CA TYR A 152 -18.21 -8.06 6.85
C TYR A 152 -18.92 -8.06 5.49
N ASP A 153 -18.71 -6.99 4.74
CA ASP A 153 -19.22 -6.85 3.37
C ASP A 153 -18.38 -7.70 2.40
N ASN A 154 -19.04 -8.49 1.56
CA ASN A 154 -18.38 -9.48 0.71
C ASN A 154 -17.48 -8.86 -0.36
N ASP A 155 -17.80 -7.64 -0.82
CA ASP A 155 -17.05 -6.94 -1.85
C ASP A 155 -15.97 -6.07 -1.19
N LEU A 156 -16.34 -5.22 -0.21
CA LEU A 156 -15.40 -4.31 0.44
C LEU A 156 -14.31 -5.05 1.22
N SER A 157 -14.62 -6.22 1.80
CA SER A 157 -13.64 -7.03 2.53
C SER A 157 -12.46 -7.50 1.67
N GLN A 158 -12.62 -7.57 0.35
CA GLN A 158 -11.53 -7.93 -0.58
C GLN A 158 -10.49 -6.80 -0.72
N TYR A 159 -10.88 -5.56 -0.40
CA TYR A 159 -10.04 -4.38 -0.58
C TYR A 159 -9.45 -3.86 0.73
N VAL A 160 -9.65 -4.53 1.87
CA VAL A 160 -9.18 -4.02 3.17
C VAL A 160 -7.67 -3.84 3.25
N THR A 161 -6.88 -4.59 2.50
CA THR A 161 -5.41 -4.42 2.49
C THR A 161 -4.94 -3.17 1.73
N SER A 162 -5.81 -2.54 0.93
CA SER A 162 -5.57 -1.19 0.38
C SER A 162 -5.43 -0.11 1.46
N ILE A 163 -5.88 -0.40 2.70
CA ILE A 163 -5.65 0.48 3.84
C ILE A 163 -4.15 0.55 4.20
N GLY A 164 -3.41 -0.55 4.02
CA GLY A 164 -2.00 -0.66 4.37
C GLY A 164 -1.74 -0.82 5.87
N SER A 165 -0.46 -0.97 6.22
CA SER A 165 0.00 -1.32 7.56
C SER A 165 1.20 -0.49 8.06
N THR A 166 1.67 0.47 7.25
CA THR A 166 2.72 1.41 7.66
C THR A 166 2.18 2.47 8.61
N ILE A 167 2.78 2.54 9.80
CA ILE A 167 2.52 3.59 10.80
C ILE A 167 3.51 4.74 10.59
N LEU A 168 3.02 5.97 10.69
CA LEU A 168 3.85 7.18 10.75
C LEU A 168 3.82 7.76 12.17
N SER A 169 4.98 7.83 12.81
CA SER A 169 5.15 8.47 14.11
C SER A 169 6.01 9.74 13.97
N THR A 170 5.77 10.73 14.82
CA THR A 170 6.50 12.00 14.77
C THR A 170 7.32 12.25 16.03
N THR A 171 8.51 12.81 15.83
CA THR A 171 9.28 13.46 16.90
C THR A 171 9.64 14.87 16.46
N GLN A 172 9.60 15.81 17.40
CA GLN A 172 9.89 17.22 17.14
C GLN A 172 11.17 17.65 17.84
N ASN A 173 12.05 18.32 17.10
CA ASN A 173 13.22 19.02 17.64
C ASN A 173 13.28 20.43 17.05
N GLY A 174 12.90 21.44 17.84
CA GLY A 174 12.72 22.80 17.34
C GLY A 174 11.68 22.85 16.22
N ASN A 175 12.08 23.37 15.04
CA ASN A 175 11.24 23.42 13.84
C ASN A 175 11.35 22.17 12.94
N GLN A 176 12.15 21.18 13.33
CA GLN A 176 12.30 19.96 12.54
C GLN A 176 11.37 18.86 13.07
N ILE A 177 10.57 18.29 12.17
CA ILE A 177 9.71 17.14 12.42
C ILE A 177 10.31 15.93 11.74
N THR A 178 10.68 14.94 12.54
CA THR A 178 11.09 13.64 12.02
C THR A 178 9.89 12.71 12.03
N ILE A 179 9.47 12.30 10.84
CA ILE A 179 8.45 11.30 10.61
C ILE A 179 9.16 9.96 10.46
N THR A 180 8.80 8.97 11.27
CA THR A 180 9.47 7.65 11.28
C THR A 180 8.44 6.56 11.00
N THR A 181 8.75 5.71 10.02
CA THR A 181 7.89 4.58 9.67
C THR A 181 8.09 3.40 10.64
N SER A 182 7.00 2.70 10.95
CA SER A 182 7.02 1.40 11.62
C SER A 182 5.90 0.51 11.07
N PHE A 183 5.87 -0.74 11.51
CA PHE A 183 4.88 -1.73 11.06
C PHE A 183 3.80 -1.93 12.12
N ALA A 184 2.53 -1.87 11.70
CA ALA A 184 1.39 -2.04 12.59
C ALA A 184 1.38 -3.40 13.31
N PHE A 185 1.76 -4.48 12.62
CA PHE A 185 1.57 -5.84 13.12
C PHE A 185 2.85 -6.49 13.67
N ASN A 186 3.87 -5.71 14.04
CA ASN A 186 5.13 -6.22 14.62
C ASN A 186 4.89 -7.19 15.80
N ALA A 187 4.02 -6.80 16.75
CA ALA A 187 3.72 -7.64 17.91
C ALA A 187 2.97 -8.93 17.52
N PHE A 188 2.07 -8.86 16.54
CA PHE A 188 1.35 -10.01 16.02
C PHE A 188 2.31 -11.00 15.34
N TYR A 189 3.15 -10.53 14.42
CA TYR A 189 4.13 -11.37 13.72
C TYR A 189 5.07 -12.07 14.71
N HIS A 190 5.59 -11.33 15.68
CA HIS A 190 6.48 -11.90 16.69
C HIS A 190 5.76 -12.91 17.61
N ASN A 191 4.60 -12.55 18.15
CA ASN A 191 3.97 -13.34 19.21
C ASN A 191 3.10 -14.48 18.67
N VAL A 192 2.49 -14.31 17.49
CA VAL A 192 1.59 -15.28 16.86
C VAL A 192 2.33 -16.11 15.83
N LEU A 193 2.95 -15.47 14.83
CA LEU A 193 3.62 -16.16 13.73
C LEU A 193 5.03 -16.65 14.09
N LYS A 194 5.58 -16.18 15.21
CA LYS A 194 6.97 -16.43 15.65
C LYS A 194 8.02 -15.90 14.65
N GLU A 195 7.63 -14.88 13.88
CA GLU A 195 8.49 -14.23 12.92
C GLU A 195 9.18 -13.02 13.57
N THR A 196 10.51 -13.01 13.53
CA THR A 196 11.33 -11.97 14.15
C THR A 196 11.96 -11.02 13.15
N GLY A 197 11.79 -11.26 11.84
CA GLY A 197 12.50 -10.54 10.79
C GLY A 197 13.95 -10.99 10.57
N THR A 198 14.41 -12.01 11.31
CA THR A 198 15.82 -12.47 11.26
C THR A 198 16.11 -13.36 10.04
N ILE A 199 15.12 -14.17 9.62
CA ILE A 199 15.24 -15.10 8.49
C ILE A 199 14.67 -14.44 7.24
N ASP A 200 13.37 -14.16 7.26
CA ASP A 200 12.67 -13.44 6.21
C ASP A 200 12.36 -12.02 6.67
N ARG A 201 12.40 -11.08 5.72
CA ARG A 201 12.11 -9.68 6.00
C ARG A 201 10.62 -9.51 6.26
N ILE A 202 10.29 -8.93 7.41
CA ILE A 202 8.94 -8.46 7.69
C ILE A 202 8.80 -7.08 7.07
N GLU A 203 7.87 -6.97 6.13
CA GLU A 203 7.59 -5.75 5.39
C GLU A 203 6.23 -5.19 5.80
N SER A 204 6.13 -3.85 5.82
CA SER A 204 4.83 -3.19 5.89
C SER A 204 4.41 -2.69 4.51
N THR A 205 3.11 -2.64 4.29
CA THR A 205 2.50 -2.18 3.04
C THR A 205 1.97 -0.75 3.17
N LEU A 206 2.24 0.08 2.15
CA LEU A 206 1.69 1.42 2.03
C LEU A 206 0.25 1.36 1.51
N GLY A 207 -0.60 2.26 1.99
CA GLY A 207 -1.99 2.35 1.56
C GLY A 207 -2.61 3.69 1.96
N VAL A 208 -3.94 3.77 1.95
CA VAL A 208 -4.63 5.02 2.29
C VAL A 208 -4.33 5.48 3.72
N SER A 209 -4.07 4.55 4.66
CA SER A 209 -3.70 4.93 6.03
C SER A 209 -2.40 5.74 6.06
N THR A 210 -1.44 5.46 5.16
CA THR A 210 -0.20 6.23 5.06
C THR A 210 -0.48 7.64 4.57
N TYR A 211 -1.34 7.79 3.56
CA TYR A 211 -1.78 9.10 3.07
C TYR A 211 -2.46 9.91 4.16
N SER A 212 -3.44 9.33 4.86
CA SER A 212 -4.19 9.98 5.95
C SER A 212 -3.26 10.46 7.07
N GLN A 213 -2.37 9.57 7.54
CA GLN A 213 -1.41 9.92 8.59
C GLN A 213 -0.48 11.05 8.15
N LEU A 214 0.03 11.00 6.91
CA LEU A 214 0.91 12.06 6.41
C LEU A 214 0.17 13.39 6.24
N PHE A 215 -1.09 13.35 5.77
CA PHE A 215 -1.95 14.52 5.65
C PHE A 215 -2.14 15.20 7.01
N ASP A 216 -2.47 14.44 8.05
CA ASP A 216 -2.66 14.95 9.40
C ASP A 216 -1.37 15.55 9.97
N ILE A 217 -0.22 14.90 9.74
CA ILE A 217 1.10 15.40 10.14
C ILE A 217 1.42 16.73 9.43
N VAL A 218 1.25 16.78 8.11
CA VAL A 218 1.53 17.99 7.31
C VAL A 218 0.64 19.15 7.76
N LYS A 219 -0.63 18.87 8.03
CA LYS A 219 -1.59 19.86 8.52
C LYS A 219 -1.22 20.37 9.91
N LEU A 220 -0.82 19.47 10.81
CA LEU A 220 -0.48 19.81 12.20
C LEU A 220 0.81 20.62 12.29
N TYR A 221 1.81 20.32 11.46
CA TYR A 221 3.13 20.94 11.50
C TYR A 221 3.42 21.81 10.27
N GLN A 222 2.41 22.52 9.78
CA GLN A 222 2.54 23.38 8.61
C GLN A 222 3.69 24.39 8.77
N GLY A 223 4.59 24.44 7.78
CA GLY A 223 5.76 25.34 7.79
C GLY A 223 7.00 24.80 8.50
N SER A 224 6.91 23.64 9.15
CA SER A 224 8.07 22.97 9.73
C SER A 224 8.92 22.25 8.67
N GLU A 225 10.21 22.08 8.96
CA GLU A 225 11.08 21.23 8.15
C GLU A 225 10.75 19.77 8.45
N MET A 226 10.39 18.98 7.44
CA MET A 226 9.98 17.59 7.63
C MET A 226 10.99 16.62 7.03
N ARG A 227 11.29 15.55 7.79
CA ARG A 227 12.18 14.45 7.39
C ARG A 227 11.45 13.12 7.55
N LEU A 228 11.16 12.45 6.44
CA LEU A 228 10.59 11.10 6.43
C LEU A 228 11.70 10.05 6.47
N ARG A 229 11.74 9.28 7.55
CA ARG A 229 12.68 8.18 7.78
C ARG A 229 11.95 6.85 7.61
N PHE A 230 12.28 6.13 6.54
CA PHE A 230 11.92 4.73 6.36
C PHE A 230 12.77 3.91 7.32
N ASN A 231 12.18 3.51 8.46
CA ASN A 231 12.88 2.86 9.57
C ASN A 231 12.44 1.40 9.82
N ASN A 232 11.63 0.88 8.92
CA ASN A 232 11.31 -0.53 8.74
C ASN A 232 11.36 -0.88 7.25
N HIS A 233 11.18 -2.15 6.90
CA HIS A 233 11.09 -2.56 5.50
C HIS A 233 9.72 -2.23 4.93
N ILE A 234 9.68 -1.45 3.84
CA ILE A 234 8.48 -1.15 3.08
C ILE A 234 8.47 -2.01 1.82
N GLY A 235 7.50 -2.91 1.71
CA GLY A 235 7.38 -3.86 0.60
C GLY A 235 6.78 -3.26 -0.66
N GLY A 236 5.96 -2.22 -0.53
CA GLY A 236 5.32 -1.57 -1.67
C GLY A 236 4.04 -0.85 -1.28
N SER A 237 3.18 -0.62 -2.26
CA SER A 237 1.84 -0.06 -2.09
C SER A 237 0.77 -1.08 -2.47
N ALA A 238 -0.29 -1.15 -1.67
CA ALA A 238 -1.53 -1.83 -2.04
C ALA A 238 -2.50 -0.91 -2.81
N ASP A 239 -2.22 0.39 -2.84
CA ASP A 239 -2.98 1.40 -3.59
C ASP A 239 -2.02 2.38 -4.29
N ASP A 240 -1.67 2.08 -5.53
CA ASP A 240 -0.72 2.88 -6.32
C ASP A 240 -1.22 4.29 -6.61
N ASP A 241 -2.54 4.45 -6.79
CA ASP A 241 -3.15 5.75 -7.09
C ASP A 241 -3.00 6.70 -5.90
N ILE A 242 -3.34 6.25 -4.69
CA ILE A 242 -3.14 7.03 -3.47
C ILE A 242 -1.64 7.17 -3.12
N ASN A 243 -0.80 6.17 -3.43
CA ASN A 243 0.63 6.24 -3.19
C ASN A 243 1.29 7.38 -3.98
N MET A 244 0.88 7.59 -5.24
CA MET A 244 1.33 8.75 -6.02
C MET A 244 0.94 10.09 -5.38
N TYR A 245 -0.29 10.21 -4.83
CA TYR A 245 -0.69 11.42 -4.11
C TYR A 245 0.10 11.61 -2.81
N THR A 246 0.41 10.53 -2.11
CA THR A 246 1.28 10.55 -0.92
C THR A 246 2.67 11.09 -1.29
N GLY A 247 3.26 10.59 -2.38
CA GLY A 247 4.53 11.10 -2.89
C GLY A 247 4.46 12.56 -3.34
N LEU A 248 3.38 12.98 -3.99
CA LEU A 248 3.20 14.39 -4.35
C LEU A 248 3.08 15.31 -3.12
N MET A 249 2.55 14.82 -2.00
CA MET A 249 2.51 15.53 -0.73
C MET A 249 3.91 15.66 -0.10
N ILE A 250 4.74 14.60 -0.15
CA ILE A 250 6.16 14.65 0.25
C ILE A 250 6.88 15.72 -0.57
N LYS A 251 6.66 15.74 -1.89
CA LYS A 251 7.29 16.69 -2.81
C LYS A 251 6.85 18.13 -2.57
N SER A 252 5.56 18.38 -2.40
CA SER A 252 5.02 19.74 -2.22
C SER A 252 5.44 20.38 -0.90
N ASN A 253 5.73 19.57 0.12
CA ASN A 253 6.23 20.02 1.41
C ASN A 253 7.76 20.00 1.53
N ASN A 254 8.49 19.80 0.41
CA ASN A 254 9.97 19.79 0.37
C ASN A 254 10.62 18.87 1.42
N MET A 255 10.01 17.70 1.67
CA MET A 255 10.51 16.82 2.72
C MET A 255 11.84 16.18 2.33
N THR A 256 12.72 15.98 3.32
CA THR A 256 13.87 15.08 3.18
C THR A 256 13.40 13.63 3.32
N THR A 257 13.84 12.74 2.45
CA THR A 257 13.57 11.29 2.58
C THR A 257 14.85 10.54 2.93
N VAL A 258 14.72 9.57 3.82
CA VAL A 258 15.86 8.82 4.37
C VAL A 258 15.51 7.36 4.47
N VAL A 259 16.31 6.50 3.85
CA VAL A 259 16.32 5.08 4.19
C VAL A 259 17.35 4.88 5.29
N THR A 260 16.91 4.43 6.48
CA THR A 260 17.79 4.21 7.64
C THR A 260 18.50 2.85 7.53
N PRO A 261 19.51 2.56 8.38
CA PRO A 261 20.18 1.25 8.39
C PRO A 261 19.25 0.06 8.65
N THR A 262 18.12 0.28 9.32
CA THR A 262 17.09 -0.75 9.60
C THR A 262 15.94 -0.74 8.61
N GLY A 263 15.93 0.22 7.68
CA GLY A 263 14.86 0.42 6.73
C GLY A 263 15.19 -0.09 5.33
N SER A 264 14.15 -0.34 4.55
CA SER A 264 14.24 -0.47 3.10
C SER A 264 13.00 0.08 2.43
N VAL A 265 13.13 0.46 1.17
CA VAL A 265 12.03 0.84 0.30
C VAL A 265 12.05 -0.02 -0.94
N PHE A 266 10.91 -0.64 -1.24
CA PHE A 266 10.68 -1.45 -2.42
C PHE A 266 9.40 -1.00 -3.11
N SER A 267 9.31 -1.18 -4.43
CA SER A 267 8.12 -0.84 -5.21
C SER A 267 7.60 0.59 -4.92
N GLY A 268 6.32 0.75 -4.56
CA GLY A 268 5.73 2.03 -4.14
C GLY A 268 6.46 2.75 -2.99
N GLY A 269 7.21 2.05 -2.14
CA GLY A 269 8.09 2.68 -1.16
C GLY A 269 9.23 3.45 -1.82
N THR A 270 9.78 2.92 -2.92
CA THR A 270 10.81 3.61 -3.71
C THR A 270 10.25 4.87 -4.35
N ASP A 271 8.96 4.87 -4.72
CA ASP A 271 8.26 6.05 -5.23
C ASP A 271 8.20 7.16 -4.17
N LEU A 272 7.86 6.82 -2.93
CA LEU A 272 7.86 7.79 -1.82
C LEU A 272 9.26 8.30 -1.50
N PHE A 273 10.27 7.42 -1.51
CA PHE A 273 11.66 7.85 -1.35
C PHE A 273 12.09 8.80 -2.48
N ALA A 274 11.65 8.55 -3.72
CA ALA A 274 11.92 9.38 -4.88
C ALA A 274 11.32 10.79 -4.78
N ALA A 275 10.26 10.96 -3.98
CA ALA A 275 9.56 12.23 -3.81
C ALA A 275 10.30 13.28 -2.97
N GLY A 276 11.20 12.84 -2.09
CA GLY A 276 11.95 13.74 -1.21
C GLY A 276 13.12 14.46 -1.89
N TYR A 277 13.62 15.49 -1.23
CA TYR A 277 14.91 16.11 -1.54
C TYR A 277 15.52 16.80 -0.31
N PRO A 278 16.73 16.45 0.14
CA PRO A 278 17.56 15.35 -0.38
C PRO A 278 16.94 13.96 -0.13
N ARG A 279 17.37 13.00 -0.95
CA ARG A 279 17.13 11.56 -0.83
C ARG A 279 18.39 10.89 -0.30
N ILE A 280 18.32 10.43 0.95
CA ILE A 280 19.48 9.99 1.74
C ILE A 280 19.41 8.48 1.96
N LEU A 281 20.50 7.77 1.66
CA LEU A 281 20.67 6.36 2.04
C LEU A 281 21.70 6.26 3.16
N GLN A 282 21.27 5.82 4.34
CA GLN A 282 22.16 5.40 5.42
C GLN A 282 22.37 3.89 5.30
N ARG A 283 23.58 3.46 4.96
CA ARG A 283 23.82 2.04 4.64
C ARG A 283 23.71 1.15 5.89
N ALA A 284 23.03 0.02 5.76
CA ALA A 284 22.94 -1.00 6.79
C ALA A 284 24.33 -1.59 7.13
N ASP A 285 25.13 -1.84 6.10
CA ASP A 285 26.49 -2.34 6.18
C ASP A 285 27.38 -1.56 5.19
N THR A 286 28.30 -0.78 5.75
CA THR A 286 29.18 0.08 4.99
C THR A 286 30.25 -0.67 4.18
N ASN A 287 30.45 -1.96 4.47
CA ASN A 287 31.40 -2.82 3.76
C ASN A 287 30.76 -3.52 2.56
N LYS A 288 29.42 -3.49 2.45
CA LYS A 288 28.69 -4.06 1.31
C LYS A 288 28.43 -3.02 0.22
N ALA A 289 28.41 -3.49 -1.02
CA ALA A 289 27.89 -2.72 -2.14
C ALA A 289 26.42 -2.32 -1.89
N ILE A 290 25.97 -1.20 -2.45
CA ILE A 290 24.61 -0.65 -2.22
C ILE A 290 23.53 -1.71 -2.46
N ALA A 291 23.59 -2.42 -3.60
CA ALA A 291 22.60 -3.44 -3.94
C ALA A 291 22.56 -4.61 -2.94
N LEU A 292 23.71 -4.98 -2.36
CA LEU A 292 23.80 -6.08 -1.40
C LEU A 292 23.23 -5.73 -0.02
N ASN A 293 23.01 -4.45 0.27
CA ASN A 293 22.27 -4.03 1.46
C ASN A 293 20.75 -4.24 1.29
N LYS A 294 20.26 -4.43 0.06
CA LYS A 294 18.83 -4.58 -0.26
C LYS A 294 17.96 -3.47 0.36
N GLN A 295 18.43 -2.22 0.37
CA GLN A 295 17.72 -1.11 1.04
C GLN A 295 16.83 -0.29 0.09
N VAL A 296 17.09 -0.36 -1.21
CA VAL A 296 16.32 0.37 -2.23
C VAL A 296 16.14 -0.59 -3.40
N GLY A 297 14.90 -0.95 -3.72
CA GLY A 297 14.62 -1.88 -4.82
C GLY A 297 13.43 -1.46 -5.68
N VAL A 298 13.42 -1.95 -6.91
CA VAL A 298 12.40 -1.67 -7.91
C VAL A 298 12.01 -2.94 -8.64
N HIS A 299 10.82 -2.93 -9.21
CA HIS A 299 10.33 -3.94 -10.14
C HIS A 299 9.26 -3.29 -11.04
N SER A 300 8.88 -3.99 -12.11
CA SER A 300 7.75 -3.61 -12.96
C SER A 300 6.43 -3.87 -12.23
N TRP A 301 5.39 -3.08 -12.48
CA TRP A 301 4.03 -3.43 -12.06
C TRP A 301 3.38 -4.44 -13.03
N ALA A 302 2.27 -5.03 -12.59
CA ALA A 302 1.39 -5.89 -13.38
C ALA A 302 -0.06 -5.65 -12.96
N GLU A 303 -0.99 -5.92 -13.87
CA GLU A 303 -2.43 -5.84 -13.63
C GLU A 303 -3.07 -7.13 -14.17
N GLY A 304 -3.63 -7.94 -13.27
CA GLY A 304 -4.12 -9.27 -13.61
C GLY A 304 -3.04 -10.16 -14.19
N ASP A 305 -3.28 -10.69 -15.39
CA ASP A 305 -2.35 -11.54 -16.14
C ASP A 305 -1.33 -10.77 -16.99
N LYS A 306 -1.45 -9.43 -17.07
CA LYS A 306 -0.62 -8.60 -17.93
C LYS A 306 0.47 -7.87 -17.16
N THR A 307 1.67 -7.89 -17.70
CA THR A 307 2.80 -7.07 -17.25
C THR A 307 2.68 -5.65 -17.79
N ALA A 308 3.30 -4.68 -17.10
CA ALA A 308 3.32 -3.28 -17.56
C ALA A 308 3.73 -3.13 -19.04
N LYS A 309 4.67 -3.95 -19.53
CA LYS A 309 5.19 -3.85 -20.90
C LYS A 309 4.20 -4.31 -21.98
N GLU A 310 3.13 -5.00 -21.59
CA GLU A 310 2.06 -5.41 -22.50
C GLU A 310 1.02 -4.31 -22.69
N PHE A 311 1.01 -3.28 -21.83
CA PHE A 311 0.23 -2.08 -22.02
C PHE A 311 0.97 -1.09 -22.93
N PRO A 312 0.28 -0.41 -23.87
CA PRO A 312 0.91 0.61 -24.69
C PRO A 312 1.25 1.84 -23.84
N TYR A 313 2.34 2.55 -24.11
CA TYR A 313 2.69 3.80 -23.36
C TYR A 313 1.68 4.95 -23.45
N THR A 314 0.63 4.80 -24.26
CA THR A 314 -0.54 5.70 -24.28
C THR A 314 -1.54 5.41 -23.16
N ASP A 315 -1.44 4.23 -22.54
CA ASP A 315 -2.27 3.80 -21.42
C ASP A 315 -2.18 4.78 -20.25
N GLU A 316 -3.29 4.98 -19.56
CA GLU A 316 -3.39 5.93 -18.46
C GLU A 316 -2.44 5.57 -17.31
N SER A 317 -2.25 4.29 -16.99
CA SER A 317 -1.37 3.84 -15.91
C SER A 317 0.08 4.24 -16.18
N HIS A 318 0.54 4.11 -17.43
CA HIS A 318 1.85 4.62 -17.83
C HIS A 318 1.94 6.16 -17.76
N ARG A 319 0.89 6.88 -18.18
CA ARG A 319 0.86 8.34 -18.15
C ARG A 319 0.85 8.90 -16.73
N LYS A 320 0.11 8.27 -15.81
CA LYS A 320 0.10 8.55 -14.37
C LYS A 320 1.51 8.46 -13.80
N GLN A 321 2.16 7.30 -13.98
CA GLN A 321 3.51 7.04 -13.49
C GLN A 321 4.55 7.99 -14.10
N ALA A 322 4.54 8.19 -15.42
CA ALA A 322 5.43 9.12 -16.09
C ALA A 322 5.28 10.55 -15.58
N THR A 323 4.05 10.99 -15.33
CA THR A 323 3.76 12.32 -14.78
C THR A 323 4.23 12.44 -13.34
N TYR A 324 3.97 11.42 -12.52
CA TYR A 324 4.43 11.36 -11.14
C TYR A 324 5.95 11.51 -11.06
N PHE A 325 6.70 10.62 -11.72
CA PHE A 325 8.16 10.66 -11.69
C PHE A 325 8.73 11.94 -12.30
N LYS A 326 8.11 12.49 -13.35
CA LYS A 326 8.50 13.80 -13.90
C LYS A 326 8.34 14.92 -12.87
N LYS A 327 7.25 14.93 -12.09
CA LYS A 327 7.02 15.93 -11.03
C LYS A 327 8.03 15.79 -9.88
N VAL A 328 8.30 14.56 -9.44
CA VAL A 328 9.16 14.36 -8.25
C VAL A 328 10.66 14.42 -8.55
N MET A 329 11.10 13.87 -9.68
CA MET A 329 12.51 13.74 -10.07
C MET A 329 12.95 14.66 -11.22
N GLY A 330 12.03 15.43 -11.82
CA GLY A 330 12.35 16.32 -12.93
C GLY A 330 12.71 15.54 -14.20
N ASN A 331 13.71 16.02 -14.94
CA ASN A 331 14.02 15.54 -16.30
C ASN A 331 14.42 14.06 -16.38
N LYS A 332 14.96 13.50 -15.30
CA LYS A 332 15.33 12.07 -15.26
C LYS A 332 14.18 11.16 -14.83
N GLY A 333 13.04 11.70 -14.44
CA GLY A 333 11.93 10.94 -13.87
C GLY A 333 11.34 9.90 -14.82
N ILE A 334 11.00 10.29 -16.05
CA ILE A 334 10.42 9.35 -17.03
C ILE A 334 11.41 8.23 -17.36
N ASP A 335 12.69 8.54 -17.45
CA ASP A 335 13.73 7.54 -17.73
C ASP A 335 13.97 6.60 -16.55
N PHE A 336 13.86 7.12 -15.33
CA PHE A 336 13.86 6.29 -14.12
C PHE A 336 12.65 5.34 -14.09
N TYR A 337 11.46 5.84 -14.43
CA TYR A 337 10.26 5.00 -14.52
C TYR A 337 10.41 3.87 -15.53
N ILE A 338 10.86 4.16 -16.76
CA ILE A 338 11.11 3.10 -17.76
C ILE A 338 12.14 2.09 -17.24
N PHE A 339 13.16 2.57 -16.55
CA PHE A 339 14.14 1.70 -15.91
C PHE A 339 13.53 0.76 -14.88
N THR A 340 12.52 1.17 -14.09
CA THR A 340 11.88 0.23 -13.14
C THR A 340 11.18 -0.91 -13.87
N LEU A 341 10.52 -0.60 -15.01
CA LEU A 341 9.90 -1.61 -15.88
C LEU A 341 10.90 -2.59 -16.49
N ASP A 342 12.11 -2.12 -16.80
CA ASP A 342 13.18 -2.92 -17.41
C ASP A 342 14.00 -3.72 -16.40
N SER A 343 13.94 -3.36 -15.13
CA SER A 343 14.84 -3.87 -14.11
C SER A 343 14.49 -5.28 -13.62
N ALA A 344 13.20 -5.55 -13.40
CA ALA A 344 12.70 -6.84 -12.94
C ALA A 344 11.21 -7.01 -13.29
N PRO A 345 10.72 -8.25 -13.50
CA PRO A 345 9.28 -8.51 -13.64
C PRO A 345 8.52 -8.23 -12.34
N ALA A 346 7.19 -8.25 -12.37
CA ALA A 346 6.37 -7.96 -11.18
C ALA A 346 6.63 -8.88 -9.99
N SER A 347 6.99 -10.14 -10.23
CA SER A 347 7.38 -11.10 -9.20
C SER A 347 8.87 -11.10 -8.86
N GLY A 348 9.66 -10.22 -9.48
CA GLY A 348 11.11 -10.16 -9.32
C GLY A 348 11.57 -8.93 -8.53
N GLU A 349 12.86 -8.89 -8.24
CA GLU A 349 13.48 -7.80 -7.50
C GLU A 349 14.72 -7.29 -8.22
N HIS A 350 14.85 -5.97 -8.30
CA HIS A 350 16.11 -5.34 -8.67
C HIS A 350 16.55 -4.36 -7.60
N TRP A 351 17.62 -4.71 -6.90
CA TRP A 351 18.21 -3.86 -5.87
C TRP A 351 19.13 -2.80 -6.48
N MET A 352 18.92 -1.54 -6.10
CA MET A 352 19.60 -0.38 -6.67
C MET A 352 21.12 -0.48 -6.52
N THR A 353 21.84 -0.46 -7.65
CA THR A 353 23.30 -0.34 -7.65
C THR A 353 23.72 1.13 -7.57
N LYS A 354 24.99 1.39 -7.24
CA LYS A 354 25.55 2.75 -7.33
C LYS A 354 25.44 3.30 -8.76
N ALA A 355 25.74 2.50 -9.78
CA ALA A 355 25.67 2.92 -11.17
C ALA A 355 24.23 3.30 -11.60
N ASN A 356 23.24 2.51 -11.17
CA ASN A 356 21.82 2.83 -11.40
C ASN A 356 21.48 4.18 -10.74
N SER A 357 21.87 4.33 -9.48
CA SER A 357 21.62 5.57 -8.73
C SER A 357 22.29 6.78 -9.39
N ASP A 358 23.56 6.68 -9.77
CA ASP A 358 24.31 7.77 -10.40
C ASP A 358 23.66 8.18 -11.74
N LYS A 359 23.27 7.20 -12.57
CA LYS A 359 22.62 7.43 -13.86
C LYS A 359 21.37 8.33 -13.70
N TYR A 360 20.53 8.02 -12.72
CA TYR A 360 19.27 8.76 -12.49
C TYR A 360 19.38 9.86 -11.44
N SER A 361 20.56 10.07 -10.86
CA SER A 361 20.77 10.92 -9.68
C SER A 361 19.78 10.59 -8.55
N PHE A 362 19.50 9.29 -8.37
CA PHE A 362 18.42 8.79 -7.50
C PHE A 362 18.74 9.02 -6.03
N ILE A 363 19.77 8.35 -5.50
CA ILE A 363 20.28 8.66 -4.16
C ILE A 363 21.14 9.92 -4.27
N THR A 364 20.73 10.98 -3.59
CA THR A 364 21.42 12.28 -3.65
C THR A 364 22.51 12.42 -2.58
N ARG A 365 22.48 11.56 -1.56
CA ARG A 365 23.47 11.50 -0.48
C ARG A 365 23.54 10.08 0.08
N ILE A 366 24.76 9.59 0.28
CA ILE A 366 25.04 8.33 0.97
C ILE A 366 25.74 8.70 2.28
N GLU A 367 25.25 8.16 3.38
CA GLU A 367 25.78 8.33 4.74
C GLU A 367 26.35 7.01 5.26
#